data_AF-A0A972U7V0-F1
#
_entry.id   AF-A0A972U7V0-F1
#
_cell.length_a   1.000
_cell.length_b   1.000
_cell.length_c   1.000
_cell.angle_alpha   90.00
_cell.angle_beta   90.00
_cell.angle_gamma   90.00
#
_symmetry.space_group_name_H-M   'P 1'
#
loop_
_entity.id
_entity.type
_entity.pdbx_description
1 polymer ?
#
loop_
_entity_poly.entity_id
_entity_poly.type
_entity_poly.pdbx_seq_one_letter_code
_entity_poly.pdbx_strand_id
1 'polypeptide(L)'
;MIIAEVVPEENWVLSVVSDDGRAGNFDVTPYLKDEAFEPLQNIDEFAKITNGGYFIEWQCGADLSADTLEARWQKVSRMPQAATEAMVITF
;
A
#
# COMPACT_ATOMS: atom_id res chain seq x y z
N MET A 1 13.98 -5.71 -1.48
CA MET A 1 12.97 -5.16 -2.42
C MET A 1 13.17 -3.65 -2.56
N ILE A 2 12.86 -3.04 -3.72
CA ILE A 2 12.71 -1.58 -3.87
C ILE A 2 11.23 -1.27 -4.07
N ILE A 3 10.72 -0.28 -3.35
CA ILE A 3 9.36 0.22 -3.49
C ILE A 3 9.33 1.19 -4.67
N ALA A 4 8.73 0.78 -5.78
CA ALA A 4 8.53 1.63 -6.93
C ALA A 4 7.37 2.61 -6.70
N GLU A 5 6.27 2.11 -6.12
CA GLU A 5 5.07 2.90 -5.86
C GLU A 5 4.41 2.44 -4.56
N VAL A 6 3.82 3.39 -3.83
CA VAL A 6 2.98 3.12 -2.68
C VAL A 6 1.79 4.05 -2.71
N VAL A 7 0.60 3.49 -2.55
CA VAL A 7 -0.66 4.23 -2.52
C VAL A 7 -1.39 3.88 -1.23
N PRO A 8 -1.73 4.88 -0.39
CA PRO A 8 -2.59 4.66 0.76
C PRO A 8 -4.04 4.46 0.31
N GLU A 9 -4.65 3.39 0.79
CA GLU A 9 -6.04 3.01 0.54
C GLU A 9 -6.89 3.22 1.80
N GLU A 10 -8.19 2.95 1.69
CA GLU A 10 -9.09 2.90 2.84
C GLU A 10 -8.70 1.79 3.83
N ASN A 11 -9.19 1.91 5.07
CA ASN A 11 -8.97 0.92 6.14
C ASN A 11 -7.49 0.69 6.51
N TRP A 12 -6.65 1.73 6.39
CA TRP A 12 -5.21 1.67 6.73
C TRP A 12 -4.44 0.61 5.93
N VAL A 13 -4.89 0.36 4.70
CA VAL A 13 -4.21 -0.54 3.77
C VAL A 13 -3.29 0.27 2.86
N LEU A 14 -2.13 -0.28 2.55
CA LEU A 14 -1.20 0.25 1.56
C LEU A 14 -1.16 -0.68 0.35
N SER A 15 -1.42 -0.14 -0.84
CA SER A 15 -1.12 -0.79 -2.10
C SER A 15 0.34 -0.52 -2.45
N VAL A 16 1.20 -1.54 -2.42
CA VAL A 16 2.63 -1.42 -2.65
C VAL A 16 3.02 -2.12 -3.94
N VAL A 17 3.79 -1.44 -4.78
CA VAL A 17 4.37 -1.98 -6.01
C VAL A 17 5.89 -1.98 -5.88
N SER A 18 6.49 -3.14 -6.10
CA SER A 18 7.93 -3.36 -6.14
C SER A 18 8.48 -3.05 -7.53
N ASP A 19 9.76 -2.66 -7.61
CA ASP A 19 10.46 -2.37 -8.88
C ASP A 19 10.52 -3.56 -9.84
N ASP A 20 10.50 -4.78 -9.30
CA ASP A 20 10.40 -6.03 -10.06
C ASP A 20 8.99 -6.35 -10.58
N GLY A 21 8.02 -5.45 -10.39
CA GLY A 21 6.65 -5.55 -10.88
C GLY A 21 5.73 -6.40 -10.00
N ARG A 22 6.19 -6.88 -8.84
CA ARG A 22 5.31 -7.50 -7.83
C ARG A 22 4.48 -6.45 -7.13
N ALA A 23 3.23 -6.78 -6.82
CA ALA A 23 2.34 -5.90 -6.05
C ALA A 23 1.67 -6.66 -4.92
N GLY A 24 1.37 -5.94 -3.84
CA GLY A 24 0.72 -6.49 -2.67
C GLY A 24 0.00 -5.42 -1.85
N ASN A 25 -1.01 -5.84 -1.11
CA ASN A 25 -1.68 -5.00 -0.12
C ASN A 25 -1.08 -5.27 1.26
N PHE A 26 -0.77 -4.21 2.01
CA PHE A 26 -0.21 -4.29 3.35
C PHE A 26 -1.17 -3.62 4.34
N ASP A 27 -1.62 -4.35 5.35
CA ASP A 27 -2.48 -3.82 6.41
C ASP A 27 -1.64 -3.22 7.54
N VAL A 28 -1.81 -1.91 7.78
CA VAL A 28 -1.09 -1.16 8.83
C VAL A 28 -1.84 -1.21 10.18
N THR A 29 -3.11 -1.63 10.20
CA THR A 29 -3.93 -1.75 11.42
C THR A 29 -3.25 -2.43 12.61
N PRO A 30 -2.53 -3.57 12.46
CA PRO A 30 -1.87 -4.21 13.61
C PRO A 30 -0.78 -3.36 14.26
N TYR A 31 -0.21 -2.38 13.54
CA TYR A 31 0.84 -1.48 14.01
C TYR A 31 0.30 -0.23 14.70
N LEU A 32 -0.96 0.15 14.45
CA LEU A 32 -1.59 1.36 15.05
C LEU A 32 -1.70 1.31 16.59
N LYS A 33 -1.37 0.16 17.20
CA LYS A 33 -1.30 -0.03 18.66
C LYS A 33 0.02 0.42 19.26
N ASP A 34 1.05 0.55 18.44
CA ASP A 34 2.38 0.99 18.86
C ASP A 34 2.41 2.52 18.89
N GLU A 35 3.04 3.09 19.93
CA GLU A 35 3.10 4.54 20.16
C GLU A 35 3.66 5.31 18.96
N ALA A 36 4.63 4.73 18.24
CA ALA A 36 5.22 5.32 17.04
C ALA A 36 4.20 5.50 15.89
N PHE A 37 3.14 4.69 15.85
CA PHE A 37 2.12 4.69 14.80
C PHE A 37 0.78 5.27 15.28
N GLU A 38 0.67 5.69 16.55
CA GLU A 38 -0.53 6.33 17.09
C GLU A 38 -1.02 7.52 16.22
N PRO A 39 -0.14 8.40 15.68
CA PRO A 39 -0.58 9.49 14.82
C PRO A 39 -1.28 9.02 13.54
N LEU A 40 -0.97 7.80 13.05
CA LEU A 40 -1.57 7.25 11.83
C LEU A 40 -3.02 6.79 12.03
N GLN A 41 -3.54 6.76 13.26
CA GLN A 41 -4.97 6.57 13.49
C GLN A 41 -5.79 7.72 12.87
N ASN A 42 -5.18 8.89 12.64
CA ASN A 42 -5.74 9.92 11.80
C ASN A 42 -5.50 9.58 10.32
N ILE A 43 -6.59 9.41 9.56
CA ILE A 43 -6.53 9.09 8.13
C ILE A 43 -5.79 10.16 7.31
N ASP A 44 -5.87 11.44 7.71
CA ASP A 44 -5.17 12.53 7.05
C ASP A 44 -3.65 12.42 7.23
N GLU A 45 -3.18 11.90 8.37
CA GLU A 45 -1.77 11.63 8.60
C GLU A 45 -1.32 10.37 7.87
N PHE A 46 -2.13 9.31 7.88
CA PHE A 46 -1.87 8.08 7.14
C PHE A 46 -1.71 8.33 5.63
N ALA A 47 -2.50 9.24 5.06
CA ALA A 47 -2.42 9.60 3.64
C ALA A 47 -1.13 10.34 3.25
N LYS A 48 -0.41 10.94 4.22
CA LYS A 48 0.84 11.70 3.99
C LYS A 48 2.08 10.80 4.01
N ILE A 49 1.97 9.67 3.32
CA ILE A 49 3.05 8.71 3.15
C ILE A 49 4.06 9.18 2.09
N THR A 50 5.34 8.94 2.34
CA THR A 50 6.45 9.24 1.41
C THR A 50 7.20 7.95 1.07
N ASN A 51 7.52 7.76 -0.20
CA ASN A 51 8.32 6.64 -0.68
C ASN A 51 9.82 6.99 -0.65
N GLY A 52 10.58 6.34 0.22
CA GLY A 52 12.05 6.43 0.29
C GLY A 52 12.77 5.33 -0.50
N GLY A 53 12.04 4.46 -1.20
CA GLY A 53 12.56 3.34 -1.98
C GLY A 53 12.82 2.08 -1.15
N TYR A 54 13.70 2.17 -0.14
CA TYR A 54 13.98 1.05 0.77
C TYR A 54 13.08 1.03 2.01
N PHE A 55 12.31 2.09 2.21
CA PHE A 55 11.35 2.26 3.30
C PHE A 55 10.28 3.25 2.86
N ILE A 56 9.16 3.23 3.56
CA ILE A 56 8.15 4.28 3.55
C ILE A 56 8.20 5.02 4.87
N GLU A 57 7.92 6.31 4.84
CA GLU A 57 7.86 7.13 6.04
C GLU A 57 6.62 8.04 6.02
N TRP A 58 6.15 8.38 7.21
CA TRP A 58 5.10 9.36 7.41
C TRP A 58 5.67 10.61 8.07
N GLN A 59 4.99 11.75 7.92
CA GLN A 59 5.44 13.03 8.50
C GLN A 59 5.57 13.01 10.02
N CYS A 60 4.84 12.11 10.70
CA CYS A 60 4.95 11.92 12.14
C CYS A 60 6.24 11.20 12.58
N GLY A 61 7.07 10.76 11.63
CA GLY A 61 8.33 10.05 11.87
C GLY A 61 8.19 8.53 11.98
N ALA A 62 6.98 7.99 11.77
CA ALA A 62 6.80 6.55 11.64
C ALA A 62 7.40 6.07 10.31
N ASP A 63 8.04 4.90 10.31
CA ASP A 63 8.60 4.30 9.10
C ASP A 63 8.35 2.79 9.06
N LEU A 64 8.29 2.24 7.84
CA LEU A 64 8.29 0.81 7.59
C LEU A 64 9.29 0.46 6.48
N SER A 65 10.17 -0.49 6.76
CA SER A 65 11.14 -0.99 5.78
C SER A 65 10.47 -1.82 4.68
N ALA A 66 11.05 -1.78 3.48
CA ALA A 66 10.59 -2.58 2.34
C ALA A 66 10.58 -4.09 2.65
N ASP A 67 11.51 -4.57 3.47
CA ASP A 67 11.56 -5.98 3.88
C ASP A 67 10.36 -6.35 4.78
N THR A 68 9.91 -5.42 5.64
CA THR A 68 8.71 -5.62 6.48
C THR A 68 7.45 -5.69 5.62
N LEU A 69 7.36 -4.80 4.62
CA LEU A 69 6.26 -4.81 3.65
C LEU A 69 6.25 -6.12 2.86
N GLU A 70 7.38 -6.53 2.30
CA GLU A 70 7.49 -7.75 1.49
C GLU A 70 7.16 -9.02 2.29
N ALA A 71 7.55 -9.07 3.56
CA ALA A 71 7.34 -10.23 4.41
C ALA A 71 5.87 -10.44 4.81
N ARG A 72 5.06 -9.38 4.83
CA ARG A 72 3.70 -9.42 5.40
C ARG A 72 2.60 -8.96 4.45
N TRP A 73 2.93 -8.38 3.30
CA TRP A 73 1.93 -8.02 2.30
C TRP A 73 1.18 -9.24 1.78
N GLN A 74 -0.10 -9.06 1.49
CA GLN A 74 -0.88 -10.01 0.73
C GLN A 74 -0.62 -9.76 -0.74
N LYS A 75 0.07 -10.70 -1.38
CA LYS A 75 0.37 -10.62 -2.81
C LYS A 75 -0.94 -10.55 -3.58
N VAL A 76 -1.10 -9.48 -4.35
CA VAL A 76 -2.19 -9.39 -5.31
C VAL A 76 -1.77 -10.26 -6.49
N SER A 77 -2.27 -11.49 -6.53
CA SER A 77 -2.26 -12.26 -7.76
C SER A 77 -3.09 -11.47 -8.77
N ARG A 78 -2.42 -10.84 -9.75
CA ARG A 78 -3.07 -10.27 -10.92
C ARG A 78 -3.97 -11.34 -11.52
N MET A 79 -5.28 -11.27 -11.25
CA MET A 79 -6.24 -11.95 -12.10
C MET A 79 -6.06 -11.34 -13.51
N PRO A 80 -6.03 -12.14 -14.59
CA PRO A 80 -6.04 -11.57 -15.92
C PRO A 80 -7.24 -10.64 -16.01
N GLN A 81 -6.97 -9.37 -16.30
CA GLN A 81 -7.99 -8.39 -16.62
C GLN A 81 -8.64 -8.85 -17.93
N ALA A 82 -9.73 -9.59 -17.79
CA ALA A 82 -10.61 -9.98 -18.87
C ALA A 82 -12.03 -9.50 -18.51
N ALA A 83 -12.69 -8.93 -19.52
CA ALA A 83 -14.03 -8.36 -19.55
C ALA A 83 -14.15 -6.91 -19.02
N THR A 84 -14.05 -5.95 -19.95
CA THR A 84 -15.24 -5.21 -20.40
C THR A 84 -14.95 -4.66 -21.79
N GLU A 85 -15.11 -5.51 -22.80
CA GLU A 85 -15.43 -5.07 -24.16
C GLU A 85 -16.92 -5.34 -24.40
N ALA A 86 -17.58 -4.36 -25.02
CA ALA A 86 -18.92 -4.40 -25.62
C ALA A 86 -20.15 -4.40 -24.69
N MET A 87 -20.47 -3.21 -24.15
CA MET A 87 -21.87 -2.76 -24.17
C MET A 87 -22.03 -1.78 -25.34
N VAL A 88 -21.96 -2.29 -26.57
CA VAL A 88 -22.44 -1.54 -27.73
C VAL A 88 -23.94 -1.69 -27.79
N ILE A 89 -24.59 -0.57 -27.55
CA ILE A 89 -25.99 -0.30 -27.78
C ILE A 89 -26.28 -0.61 -29.26
N THR A 90 -27.29 -1.43 -29.55
CA THR A 90 -28.02 -1.35 -30.81
C THR A 90 -29.49 -1.61 -30.52
N PHE A 91 -30.28 -0.74 -31.13
CA PHE A 91 -31.69 -0.40 -30.96
C PHE A 91 -32.64 -1.53 -31.38
#